data_AF-X1GY62-F1
#
_entry.id   AF-X1GY62-F1
#
_cell.length_a   1.000
_cell.length_b   1.000
_cell.length_c   1.000
_cell.angle_alpha   90.00
_cell.angle_beta   90.00
_cell.angle_gamma   90.00
#
_symmetry.space_group_name_H-M   'P 1'
#
loop_
_entity.id
_entity.type
_entity.pdbx_description
1 polymer ?
#
loop_
_entity_poly.entity_id
_entity_poly.type
_entity_poly.pdbx_seq_one_letter_code
_entity_poly.pdbx_strand_id
1 'polypeptide(L)'
;ILGMSKPFESCWTEVAMGASIGLAQGFKWAGIKKPVIATIGDSTFFHAGIPPIINAVYQKVPLTVIILDNGWTAMTGFEENPGTINLDGSSTKRIDIVEICRGCGIEDIKIIDPYQSEKATDAIMKAMEYTGVSVVVSRRECALQAKRRKVKFSQRKVNIDKCTGCRICLSSLACPAMVFHPKDANSKAYIEITSACFGCGLCEFTCPEGAIEVIKDGK
;
A
#
# COMPACT_ATOMS: atom_id res chain seq x y z
N ILE A 1 3.74 -14.33 0.17
CA ILE A 1 3.39 -12.89 0.27
C ILE A 1 3.10 -12.47 1.72
N LEU A 2 3.42 -11.22 2.11
CA LEU A 2 3.12 -10.71 3.45
C LEU A 2 1.62 -10.76 3.80
N GLY A 3 0.74 -10.44 2.84
CA GLY A 3 -0.71 -10.34 3.07
C GLY A 3 -1.43 -11.66 3.36
N MET A 4 -0.82 -12.82 3.10
CA MET A 4 -1.41 -14.14 3.41
C MET A 4 -1.14 -14.59 4.84
N SER A 5 -0.08 -14.06 5.46
CA SER A 5 0.35 -14.46 6.79
C SER A 5 -0.24 -13.55 7.85
N LYS A 6 -0.23 -14.03 9.10
CA LYS A 6 -0.47 -13.18 10.27
C LYS A 6 0.53 -12.00 10.26
N PRO A 7 0.08 -10.80 10.66
CA PRO A 7 -1.24 -10.48 11.19
C PRO A 7 -2.27 -10.02 10.14
N PHE A 8 -1.89 -9.97 8.86
CA PHE A 8 -2.72 -9.33 7.84
C PHE A 8 -3.89 -10.21 7.38
N GLU A 9 -3.63 -11.48 7.07
CA GLU A 9 -4.63 -12.47 6.63
C GLU A 9 -5.65 -11.91 5.61
N SER A 10 -5.19 -11.02 4.72
CA SER A 10 -6.03 -10.20 3.84
C SER A 10 -6.01 -10.65 2.39
N CYS A 11 -5.03 -11.47 2.00
CA CYS A 11 -4.89 -11.97 0.63
C CYS A 11 -5.43 -13.40 0.53
N TRP A 12 -6.50 -13.59 -0.25
CA TRP A 12 -7.10 -14.92 -0.47
C TRP A 12 -6.36 -15.74 -1.52
N THR A 13 -5.83 -15.10 -2.56
CA THR A 13 -5.18 -15.78 -3.69
C THR A 13 -3.99 -14.99 -4.21
N GLU A 14 -2.91 -15.71 -4.54
CA GLU A 14 -1.72 -15.22 -5.23
C GLU A 14 -1.28 -16.35 -6.17
N VAL A 15 -1.39 -16.13 -7.48
CA VAL A 15 -1.23 -17.22 -8.46
C VAL A 15 -0.11 -16.90 -9.45
N ALA A 16 -0.30 -15.83 -10.22
CA ALA A 16 0.65 -15.42 -11.25
C ALA A 16 0.63 -13.90 -11.43
N MET A 17 1.69 -13.37 -12.03
CA MET A 17 1.78 -11.97 -12.42
C MET A 17 0.60 -11.60 -13.33
N GLY A 18 -0.17 -10.58 -12.94
CA GLY A 18 -1.33 -10.09 -13.71
C GLY A 18 -2.64 -10.86 -13.48
N ALA A 19 -2.63 -11.95 -12.72
CA ALA A 19 -3.82 -12.78 -12.53
C ALA A 19 -4.93 -12.12 -11.69
N SER A 20 -4.61 -11.10 -10.88
CA SER A 20 -5.53 -10.58 -9.85
C SER A 20 -6.85 -10.05 -10.39
N ILE A 21 -6.83 -9.25 -11.47
CA ILE A 21 -8.06 -8.66 -12.05
C ILE A 21 -8.91 -9.73 -12.76
N GLY A 22 -8.28 -10.70 -13.43
CA GLY A 22 -8.99 -11.81 -14.08
C GLY A 22 -9.67 -12.73 -13.05
N LEU A 23 -8.95 -13.11 -12.00
CA LEU A 23 -9.49 -13.91 -10.90
C LEU A 23 -10.63 -13.18 -10.18
N ALA A 24 -10.49 -11.87 -9.95
CA ALA A 24 -11.55 -11.07 -9.33
C ALA A 24 -12.86 -11.10 -10.15
N GLN A 25 -12.77 -11.02 -11.47
CA GLN A 25 -13.94 -11.18 -12.35
C GLN A 25 -14.54 -12.59 -12.22
N GLY A 26 -13.69 -13.62 -12.23
CA GLY A 26 -14.10 -15.00 -11.99
C GLY A 26 -14.85 -15.19 -10.67
N PHE A 27 -14.38 -14.60 -9.57
CA PHE A 27 -15.09 -14.63 -8.28
C PHE A 27 -16.46 -13.96 -8.34
N LYS A 28 -16.59 -12.85 -9.04
CA LYS A 28 -17.89 -12.21 -9.24
C LYS A 28 -18.85 -13.08 -10.06
N TRP A 29 -18.38 -13.69 -11.15
CA TRP A 29 -19.19 -14.61 -11.95
C TRP A 29 -19.54 -15.91 -11.20
N ALA A 30 -18.68 -16.36 -10.30
CA ALA A 30 -18.96 -17.50 -9.42
C ALA A 30 -19.99 -17.16 -8.31
N GLY A 31 -20.47 -15.92 -8.22
CA GLY A 31 -21.54 -15.51 -7.32
C GLY A 31 -21.09 -14.95 -5.97
N ILE A 32 -19.81 -14.53 -5.82
CA ILE A 32 -19.36 -13.85 -4.60
C ILE A 32 -20.08 -12.50 -4.46
N LYS A 33 -20.98 -12.43 -3.47
CA LYS A 33 -21.80 -11.24 -3.19
C LYS A 33 -21.03 -10.12 -2.50
N LYS A 34 -20.01 -10.47 -1.70
CA LYS A 34 -19.16 -9.48 -1.01
C LYS A 34 -18.36 -8.65 -2.04
N PRO A 35 -17.88 -7.45 -1.66
CA PRO A 35 -16.93 -6.71 -2.47
C PRO A 35 -15.70 -7.57 -2.79
N VAL A 36 -15.23 -7.51 -4.04
CA VAL A 36 -14.04 -8.24 -4.50
C VAL A 36 -12.98 -7.19 -4.85
N ILE A 37 -11.80 -7.35 -4.27
CA ILE A 37 -10.69 -6.41 -4.43
C ILE A 37 -9.54 -7.12 -5.15
N ALA A 38 -9.12 -6.56 -6.29
CA ALA A 38 -7.92 -6.98 -7.00
C ALA A 38 -6.78 -6.01 -6.69
N THR A 39 -5.67 -6.50 -6.13
CA THR A 39 -4.46 -5.70 -5.96
C THR A 39 -3.46 -6.00 -7.08
N ILE A 40 -2.80 -4.97 -7.62
CA ILE A 40 -1.80 -5.13 -8.68
C ILE A 40 -0.73 -4.04 -8.56
N GLY A 41 0.54 -4.38 -8.79
CA GLY A 41 1.63 -3.39 -8.87
C GLY A 41 1.58 -2.63 -10.20
N ASP A 42 2.16 -1.44 -10.25
CA ASP A 42 2.31 -0.64 -11.48
C ASP A 42 2.97 -1.39 -12.64
N SER A 43 4.15 -2.00 -12.44
CA SER A 43 4.84 -2.76 -13.49
C SER A 43 3.98 -3.88 -14.04
N THR A 44 3.34 -4.64 -13.15
CA THR A 44 2.41 -5.72 -13.50
C THR A 44 1.16 -5.18 -14.19
N PHE A 45 0.68 -4.00 -13.81
CA PHE A 45 -0.46 -3.35 -14.45
C PHE A 45 -0.14 -3.03 -15.92
N PHE A 46 1.01 -2.40 -16.19
CA PHE A 46 1.46 -2.14 -17.57
C PHE A 46 1.64 -3.43 -18.37
N HIS A 47 2.22 -4.47 -17.76
CA HIS A 47 2.54 -5.72 -18.43
C HIS A 47 1.31 -6.59 -18.74
N ALA A 48 0.37 -6.70 -17.80
CA ALA A 48 -0.73 -7.68 -17.88
C ALA A 48 -2.05 -7.22 -17.24
N GLY A 49 -2.11 -6.05 -16.61
CA GLY A 49 -3.33 -5.54 -15.96
C GLY A 49 -4.29 -4.79 -16.88
N ILE A 50 -3.79 -4.23 -18.00
CA ILE A 50 -4.61 -3.45 -18.93
C ILE A 50 -5.65 -4.32 -19.66
N PRO A 51 -5.31 -5.46 -20.30
CA PRO A 51 -6.32 -6.28 -20.96
C PRO A 51 -7.49 -6.73 -20.06
N PRO A 52 -7.25 -7.26 -18.83
CA PRO A 52 -8.36 -7.68 -17.97
C PRO A 52 -9.17 -6.52 -17.40
N ILE A 53 -8.62 -5.30 -17.26
CA ILE A 53 -9.41 -4.13 -16.82
C ILE A 53 -10.39 -3.69 -17.91
N ILE A 54 -9.98 -3.71 -19.18
CA ILE A 54 -10.86 -3.42 -20.32
C ILE A 54 -12.00 -4.43 -20.36
N ASN A 55 -11.71 -5.72 -20.17
CA ASN A 55 -12.75 -6.75 -20.10
C ASN A 55 -13.72 -6.51 -18.93
N ALA A 56 -13.21 -6.15 -17.74
CA ALA A 56 -14.04 -5.87 -16.58
C ALA A 56 -15.01 -4.71 -16.82
N VAL A 57 -14.54 -3.64 -17.49
CA VAL A 57 -15.36 -2.49 -17.88
C VAL A 57 -16.42 -2.90 -18.89
N TYR A 58 -16.02 -3.60 -19.97
CA TYR A 58 -16.94 -4.06 -21.00
C TYR A 58 -18.07 -4.94 -20.44
N GLN A 59 -17.72 -5.85 -19.53
CA GLN A 59 -18.66 -6.75 -18.87
C GLN A 59 -19.37 -6.14 -17.65
N LYS A 60 -19.05 -4.88 -17.31
CA LYS A 60 -19.59 -4.15 -16.15
C LYS A 60 -19.46 -4.94 -14.84
N VAL A 61 -18.33 -5.61 -14.64
CA VAL A 61 -18.12 -6.47 -13.46
C VAL A 61 -17.84 -5.59 -12.24
N PRO A 62 -18.68 -5.63 -11.18
CA PRO A 62 -18.48 -4.77 -10.01
C PRO A 62 -17.27 -5.23 -9.21
N LEU A 63 -16.15 -4.49 -9.25
CA LEU A 63 -14.94 -4.83 -8.51
C LEU A 63 -14.09 -3.60 -8.24
N THR A 64 -13.30 -3.65 -7.17
CA THR A 64 -12.32 -2.62 -6.83
C THR A 64 -10.94 -3.08 -7.26
N VAL A 65 -10.23 -2.30 -8.08
CA VAL A 65 -8.83 -2.53 -8.41
C VAL A 65 -7.97 -1.55 -7.63
N ILE A 66 -7.07 -2.04 -6.78
CA ILE A 66 -6.06 -1.22 -6.11
C ILE A 66 -4.74 -1.38 -6.86
N ILE A 67 -4.31 -0.31 -7.52
CA ILE A 67 -3.03 -0.26 -8.24
C ILE A 67 -1.98 0.37 -7.32
N LEU A 68 -0.94 -0.40 -6.99
CA LEU A 68 0.18 0.03 -6.16
C LEU A 68 1.23 0.71 -7.04
N ASP A 69 1.06 2.03 -7.20
CA ASP A 69 1.89 2.88 -8.05
C ASP A 69 3.11 3.41 -7.29
N ASN A 70 4.15 2.57 -7.25
CA ASN A 70 5.39 2.90 -6.53
C ASN A 70 6.52 3.41 -7.43
N GLY A 71 6.32 3.37 -8.75
CA GLY A 71 7.24 3.86 -9.77
C GLY A 71 8.39 2.93 -10.09
N TRP A 72 8.39 1.67 -9.63
CA TRP A 72 9.51 0.74 -9.77
C TRP A 72 9.06 -0.73 -9.81
N THR A 73 9.76 -1.56 -10.57
CA THR A 73 9.63 -3.02 -10.44
C THR A 73 10.42 -3.48 -9.21
N ALA A 74 9.85 -3.27 -8.03
CA ALA A 74 10.60 -3.34 -6.77
C ALA A 74 11.09 -4.75 -6.40
N MET A 75 10.30 -5.80 -6.65
CA MET A 75 10.60 -7.14 -6.13
C MET A 75 11.72 -7.88 -6.87
N THR A 76 11.99 -7.52 -8.13
CA THR A 76 12.93 -8.25 -9.00
C THR A 76 14.33 -7.65 -9.05
N GLY A 77 14.52 -6.46 -8.49
CA GLY A 77 15.80 -5.76 -8.61
C GLY A 77 15.73 -4.25 -8.65
N PHE A 78 14.53 -3.67 -8.48
CA PHE A 78 14.27 -2.23 -8.59
C PHE A 78 14.48 -1.70 -10.01
N GLU A 79 14.09 -2.50 -11.00
CA GLU A 79 14.13 -2.11 -12.40
C GLU A 79 13.16 -0.96 -12.68
N GLU A 80 13.54 -0.12 -13.63
CA GLU A 80 12.65 0.90 -14.17
C GLU A 80 11.47 0.23 -14.90
N ASN A 81 10.34 0.92 -14.88
CA ASN A 81 9.13 0.53 -15.60
C ASN A 81 8.48 1.79 -16.21
N PRO A 82 7.42 1.66 -17.02
CA PRO A 82 6.77 2.83 -17.64
C PRO A 82 6.25 3.89 -16.64
N GLY A 83 6.05 3.53 -15.38
CA GLY A 83 5.65 4.41 -14.27
C GLY A 83 6.82 5.08 -13.54
N THR A 84 8.08 4.76 -13.87
CA THR A 84 9.26 5.37 -13.25
C THR A 84 9.41 6.83 -13.68
N ILE A 85 9.64 7.73 -12.71
CA ILE A 85 10.06 9.10 -13.00
C ILE A 85 11.58 9.05 -13.22
N ASN A 86 12.04 9.49 -14.39
CA ASN A 86 13.47 9.60 -14.64
C ASN A 86 14.12 10.57 -13.67
N LEU A 87 15.21 10.11 -13.07
CA LEU A 87 16.02 10.91 -12.15
C LEU A 87 17.42 11.20 -12.70
N ASP A 88 17.77 10.58 -13.83
CA ASP A 88 19.04 10.68 -14.53
C ASP A 88 19.04 11.74 -15.64
N GLY A 89 17.89 12.39 -15.90
CA GLY A 89 17.73 13.40 -16.95
C GLY A 89 17.48 12.83 -18.36
N SER A 90 17.25 11.53 -18.49
CA SER A 90 16.82 10.92 -19.76
C SER A 90 15.42 11.40 -20.18
N SER A 91 15.11 11.26 -21.47
CA SER A 91 13.89 11.81 -22.11
C SER A 91 12.64 10.93 -22.00
N THR A 92 12.67 9.82 -21.25
CA THR A 92 11.50 8.95 -21.09
C THR A 92 10.39 9.62 -20.27
N LYS A 93 9.16 9.58 -20.80
CA LYS A 93 8.00 10.16 -20.15
C LYS A 93 7.33 9.10 -19.28
N ARG A 94 7.12 9.39 -17.98
CA ARG A 94 6.27 8.57 -17.11
C ARG A 94 4.88 8.44 -17.73
N ILE A 95 4.42 7.20 -17.87
CA ILE A 95 3.07 6.88 -18.29
C ILE A 95 2.16 6.93 -17.06
N ASP A 96 1.15 7.82 -17.07
CA ASP A 96 0.22 7.94 -15.94
C ASP A 96 -0.87 6.86 -16.03
N ILE A 97 -0.91 6.00 -15.01
CA ILE A 97 -1.90 4.93 -14.84
C ILE A 97 -3.33 5.48 -14.83
N VAL A 98 -3.57 6.67 -14.28
CA VAL A 98 -4.88 7.31 -14.24
C VAL A 98 -5.39 7.60 -15.66
N GLU A 99 -4.51 8.09 -16.54
CA GLU A 99 -4.87 8.35 -17.94
C GLU A 99 -5.16 7.06 -18.70
N ILE A 100 -4.41 5.99 -18.43
CA ILE A 100 -4.72 4.65 -18.97
C ILE A 100 -6.09 4.19 -18.49
N CYS A 101 -6.37 4.27 -17.19
CA CYS A 101 -7.66 3.86 -16.63
C CYS A 101 -8.83 4.64 -17.23
N ARG A 102 -8.69 5.97 -17.40
CA ARG A 102 -9.67 6.81 -18.11
C ARG A 102 -9.87 6.34 -19.55
N GLY A 103 -8.77 6.10 -20.27
CA GLY A 103 -8.80 5.58 -21.64
C GLY A 103 -9.43 4.19 -21.77
N CYS A 104 -9.37 3.37 -20.71
CA CYS A 104 -10.03 2.07 -20.64
C CYS A 104 -11.53 2.15 -20.27
N GLY A 105 -12.09 3.35 -20.07
CA GLY A 105 -13.49 3.57 -19.72
C GLY A 105 -13.82 3.47 -18.23
N ILE A 106 -12.82 3.60 -17.35
CA ILE A 106 -13.06 3.68 -15.90
C ILE A 106 -13.57 5.08 -15.54
N GLU A 107 -14.76 5.14 -14.95
CA GLU A 107 -15.39 6.39 -14.51
C GLU A 107 -15.01 6.75 -13.07
N ASP A 108 -14.87 5.75 -12.20
CA ASP A 108 -14.56 5.95 -10.78
C ASP A 108 -13.07 5.67 -10.50
N ILE A 109 -12.29 6.75 -10.38
CA ILE A 109 -10.85 6.70 -10.12
C ILE A 109 -10.51 7.57 -8.91
N LYS A 110 -9.79 6.99 -7.95
CA LYS A 110 -9.31 7.67 -6.74
C LYS A 110 -7.79 7.58 -6.69
N ILE A 111 -7.12 8.69 -6.41
CA ILE A 111 -5.67 8.71 -6.16
C ILE A 111 -5.47 8.93 -4.67
N ILE A 112 -4.72 8.04 -4.02
CA ILE A 112 -4.44 8.12 -2.57
C ILE A 112 -2.94 8.02 -2.30
N ASP A 113 -2.52 8.64 -1.20
CA ASP A 113 -1.26 8.31 -0.54
C ASP A 113 -1.55 7.25 0.54
N PRO A 114 -0.98 6.04 0.47
CA PRO A 114 -1.21 4.99 1.47
C PRO A 114 -0.79 5.37 2.89
N TYR A 115 0.04 6.40 3.06
CA TYR A 115 0.45 6.90 4.38
C TYR A 115 -0.50 7.94 4.97
N GLN A 116 -1.53 8.36 4.22
CA GLN A 116 -2.64 9.16 4.75
C GLN A 116 -3.79 8.23 5.17
N SER A 117 -3.59 7.48 6.26
CA SER A 117 -4.43 6.32 6.65
C SER A 117 -5.93 6.57 6.64
N GLU A 118 -6.40 7.68 7.19
CA GLU A 118 -7.83 8.02 7.23
C GLU A 118 -8.40 8.22 5.82
N LYS A 119 -7.77 9.09 5.02
CA LYS A 119 -8.18 9.36 3.63
C LYS A 119 -8.09 8.12 2.74
N ALA A 120 -7.04 7.31 2.93
CA ALA A 120 -6.85 6.06 2.22
C ALA A 120 -7.96 5.06 2.53
N THR A 121 -8.28 4.88 3.82
CA THR A 121 -9.37 4.01 4.28
C THR A 121 -10.71 4.45 3.68
N ASP A 122 -11.04 5.73 3.81
CA ASP A 122 -12.29 6.28 3.29
C ASP A 122 -12.43 6.10 1.77
N ALA A 123 -11.36 6.34 1.02
CA ALA A 123 -11.37 6.18 -0.42
C ALA A 123 -11.57 4.72 -0.85
N ILE A 124 -10.91 3.78 -0.16
CA ILE A 124 -11.05 2.34 -0.41
C ILE A 124 -12.47 1.87 -0.06
N MET A 125 -13.02 2.30 1.08
CA MET A 125 -14.40 1.96 1.48
C MET A 125 -15.41 2.45 0.43
N LYS A 126 -15.30 3.71 -0.01
CA LYS A 126 -16.15 4.25 -1.09
C LYS A 126 -15.96 3.53 -2.43
N ALA A 127 -14.75 3.05 -2.72
CA ALA A 127 -14.47 2.28 -3.93
C ALA A 127 -15.12 0.89 -3.90
N MET A 128 -15.26 0.29 -2.72
CA MET A 128 -15.92 -1.01 -2.52
C MET A 128 -17.44 -0.94 -2.65
N GLU A 129 -18.03 0.24 -2.47
CA GLU A 129 -19.46 0.51 -2.61
C GLU A 129 -19.88 0.78 -4.06
N TYR A 130 -18.92 1.06 -4.95
CA TYR A 130 -19.18 1.36 -6.35
C TYR A 130 -19.70 0.12 -7.11
N THR A 131 -20.76 0.29 -7.88
CA THR A 131 -21.46 -0.82 -8.58
C THR A 131 -20.85 -1.18 -9.94
N GLY A 132 -19.75 -0.53 -10.34
CA GLY A 132 -18.98 -0.84 -11.54
C GLY A 132 -17.53 -1.20 -11.20
N VAL A 133 -16.62 -1.00 -12.16
CA VAL A 133 -15.18 -1.10 -11.89
C VAL A 133 -14.72 0.21 -11.25
N SER A 134 -14.22 0.12 -10.02
CA SER A 134 -13.60 1.24 -9.32
C SER A 134 -12.08 1.04 -9.27
N VAL A 135 -11.30 2.10 -9.53
CA VAL A 135 -9.85 2.04 -9.44
C VAL A 135 -9.35 2.97 -8.33
N VAL A 136 -8.54 2.41 -7.42
CA VAL A 136 -7.77 3.16 -6.43
C VAL A 136 -6.30 3.09 -6.81
N VAL A 137 -5.73 4.21 -7.26
CA VAL A 137 -4.29 4.34 -7.50
C VAL A 137 -3.64 4.76 -6.18
N SER A 138 -3.03 3.80 -5.49
CA SER A 138 -2.25 4.03 -4.28
C SER A 138 -0.83 4.43 -4.67
N ARG A 139 -0.56 5.74 -4.71
CA ARG A 139 0.63 6.33 -5.31
C ARG A 139 1.64 6.80 -4.24
N ARG A 140 2.79 6.13 -4.17
CA ARG A 140 3.91 6.50 -3.28
C ARG A 140 5.19 5.84 -3.73
N GLU A 141 6.28 6.59 -3.89
CA GLU A 141 7.59 6.02 -4.25
C GLU A 141 7.96 4.86 -3.32
N CYS A 142 8.51 3.78 -3.90
CA CYS A 142 9.04 2.66 -3.13
C CYS A 142 10.00 3.15 -2.03
N ALA A 143 9.67 2.85 -0.77
CA ALA A 143 10.44 3.32 0.39
C ALA A 143 11.92 2.87 0.33
N LEU A 144 12.19 1.69 -0.22
CA LEU A 144 13.55 1.18 -0.40
C LEU A 144 14.34 1.97 -1.45
N GLN A 145 13.71 2.37 -2.56
CA GLN A 145 14.35 3.21 -3.56
C GLN A 145 14.61 4.63 -3.04
N ALA A 146 13.62 5.21 -2.37
CA ALA A 146 13.80 6.50 -1.73
C ALA A 146 14.95 6.47 -0.69
N LYS A 147 15.13 5.38 0.06
CA LYS A 147 16.29 5.18 0.94
C LYS A 147 17.61 5.02 0.17
N ARG A 148 17.66 4.29 -0.95
CA ARG A 148 18.86 4.20 -1.81
C ARG A 148 19.27 5.57 -2.34
N ARG A 149 18.28 6.42 -2.62
CA ARG A 149 18.45 7.83 -3.01
C ARG A 149 18.73 8.78 -1.84
N LYS A 150 18.84 8.26 -0.61
CA LYS A 150 19.11 9.03 0.62
C LYS A 150 18.06 10.11 0.90
N VAL A 151 16.81 9.87 0.52
CA VAL A 151 15.68 10.72 0.92
C VAL A 151 15.57 10.67 2.45
N LYS A 152 15.56 11.85 3.08
CA LYS A 152 15.38 11.96 4.53
C LYS A 152 13.89 11.80 4.86
N PHE A 153 13.58 10.79 5.66
CA PHE A 153 12.25 10.60 6.21
C PHE A 153 12.23 11.11 7.65
N SER A 154 11.13 11.75 8.04
CA SER A 154 10.91 12.09 9.44
C SER A 154 10.99 10.82 10.28
N GLN A 155 11.76 10.86 11.35
CA GLN A 155 11.90 9.71 12.24
C GLN A 155 10.78 9.73 13.29
N ARG A 156 10.48 8.56 13.85
CA ARG A 156 9.52 8.43 14.95
C ARG A 156 10.22 7.83 16.14
N LYS A 157 9.84 8.28 17.34
CA LYS A 157 10.25 7.69 18.60
C LYS A 157 9.03 7.35 19.43
N VAL A 158 9.18 6.37 20.31
CA VAL A 158 8.16 6.06 21.30
C VAL A 158 8.43 6.88 22.56
N ASN A 159 7.41 7.58 23.04
CA ASN A 159 7.39 8.12 24.38
C ASN A 159 7.19 6.96 25.36
N ILE A 160 8.28 6.57 26.04
CA ILE A 160 8.27 5.41 26.92
C ILE A 160 7.24 5.61 28.04
N ASP A 161 7.11 6.81 28.61
CA ASP A 161 6.18 7.09 29.70
C ASP A 161 4.71 6.87 29.31
N LYS A 162 4.33 7.21 28.09
CA LYS A 162 2.99 6.93 27.54
C LYS A 162 2.79 5.50 27.05
N CYS A 163 3.86 4.81 26.67
CA CYS A 163 3.75 3.46 26.13
C CYS A 163 3.32 2.46 27.21
N THR A 164 2.27 1.70 26.93
CA THR A 164 1.76 0.63 27.82
C THR A 164 2.30 -0.75 27.46
N GLY A 165 3.02 -0.88 26.34
CA GLY A 165 3.50 -2.17 25.85
C GLY A 165 2.39 -3.07 25.27
N CYS A 166 1.22 -2.52 24.92
CA CYS A 166 0.05 -3.26 24.42
C CYS A 166 0.25 -3.96 23.06
N ARG A 167 1.34 -3.62 22.34
CA ARG A 167 1.75 -4.20 21.05
C ARG A 167 0.80 -3.99 19.86
N ILE A 168 -0.28 -3.20 20.00
CA ILE A 168 -1.23 -2.96 18.90
C ILE A 168 -0.51 -2.47 17.62
N CYS A 169 0.41 -1.53 17.74
CA CYS A 169 1.21 -1.05 16.60
C CYS A 169 2.05 -2.16 15.93
N LEU A 170 2.54 -3.13 16.69
CA LEU A 170 3.30 -4.26 16.16
C LEU A 170 2.37 -5.32 15.56
N SER A 171 1.29 -5.67 16.25
CA SER A 171 0.35 -6.69 15.82
C SER A 171 -0.53 -6.26 14.65
N SER A 172 -0.76 -4.97 14.45
CA SER A 172 -1.56 -4.48 13.31
C SER A 172 -0.70 -4.22 12.06
N LEU A 173 0.55 -3.79 12.25
CA LEU A 173 1.38 -3.31 11.14
C LEU A 173 2.51 -4.26 10.75
N ALA A 174 2.86 -5.23 11.61
CA ALA A 174 4.05 -6.08 11.46
C ALA A 174 5.31 -5.28 11.08
N CYS A 175 5.46 -4.07 11.66
CA CYS A 175 6.48 -3.13 11.23
C CYS A 175 7.88 -3.68 11.55
N PRO A 176 8.78 -3.83 10.55
CA PRO A 176 10.13 -4.38 10.79
C PRO A 176 11.03 -3.43 11.58
N ALA A 177 10.63 -2.16 11.74
CA ALA A 177 11.34 -1.18 12.53
C ALA A 177 10.93 -1.19 14.01
N MET A 178 10.05 -2.10 14.44
CA MET A 178 9.56 -2.15 15.82
C MET A 178 10.10 -3.36 16.57
N VAL A 179 10.64 -3.12 17.76
CA VAL A 179 11.10 -4.16 18.69
C VAL A 179 10.28 -4.06 19.97
N PHE A 180 9.72 -5.18 20.42
CA PHE A 180 9.01 -5.25 21.69
C PHE A 180 9.96 -5.67 22.81
N HIS A 181 9.99 -4.86 23.87
CA HIS A 181 10.73 -5.14 25.09
C HIS A 181 9.74 -5.58 26.17
N PRO A 182 9.82 -6.83 26.67
CA PRO A 182 8.95 -7.32 27.74
C PRO A 182 9.23 -6.61 29.05
N LYS A 183 8.23 -6.62 29.95
CA LYS A 183 8.40 -6.12 31.32
C LYS A 183 9.48 -6.94 32.03
N ASP A 184 10.41 -6.26 32.69
CA ASP A 184 11.39 -6.87 33.58
C ASP A 184 11.23 -6.33 35.02
N ALA A 185 12.14 -6.68 35.92
CA ALA A 185 12.08 -6.25 37.32
C ALA A 185 12.21 -4.73 37.53
N ASN A 186 12.83 -4.03 36.58
CA ASN A 186 13.22 -2.62 36.68
C ASN A 186 12.56 -1.72 35.63
N SER A 187 11.91 -2.30 34.61
CA SER A 187 11.34 -1.59 33.48
C SER A 187 9.95 -2.13 33.12
N LYS A 188 9.05 -1.23 32.71
CA LYS A 188 7.77 -1.62 32.13
C LYS A 188 7.97 -2.12 30.70
N ALA A 189 7.01 -2.91 30.19
CA ALA A 189 7.01 -3.30 28.78
C ALA A 189 6.87 -2.07 27.87
N TYR A 190 7.62 -2.03 26.76
CA TYR A 190 7.55 -0.93 25.80
C TYR A 190 7.89 -1.38 24.37
N ILE A 191 7.64 -0.48 23.41
CA ILE A 191 8.04 -0.64 22.01
C ILE A 191 9.20 0.31 21.74
N GLU A 192 10.22 -0.18 21.05
CA GLU A 192 11.29 0.63 20.46
C GLU A 192 11.06 0.76 18.96
N ILE A 193 11.31 1.95 18.40
CA ILE A 193 11.40 2.17 16.95
C ILE A 193 12.88 2.30 16.59
N THR A 194 13.37 1.40 15.75
CA THR A 194 14.78 1.34 15.33
C THR A 194 15.07 2.25 14.13
N SER A 195 16.36 2.35 13.76
CA SER A 195 16.83 3.08 12.58
C SER A 195 16.34 2.49 11.24
N ALA A 196 15.65 1.35 11.26
CA ALA A 196 14.97 0.82 10.08
C ALA A 196 13.68 1.60 9.71
N CYS A 197 13.29 2.60 10.50
CA CYS A 197 12.06 3.38 10.29
C CYS A 197 12.12 4.25 9.01
N PHE A 198 11.07 4.11 8.19
CA PHE A 198 10.86 4.91 6.97
C PHE A 198 9.87 6.07 7.15
N GLY A 199 9.42 6.32 8.38
CA GLY A 199 8.59 7.49 8.66
C GLY A 199 7.20 7.49 8.01
N CYS A 200 6.57 6.32 7.82
CA CYS A 200 5.24 6.23 7.20
C CYS A 200 4.10 6.76 8.07
N GLY A 201 4.30 6.90 9.38
CA GLY A 201 3.29 7.42 10.32
C GLY A 201 2.12 6.48 10.64
N LEU A 202 2.06 5.28 10.05
CA LEU A 202 0.99 4.31 10.35
C LEU A 202 0.93 3.93 11.84
N CYS A 203 2.08 3.89 12.51
CA CYS A 203 2.15 3.61 13.93
C CYS A 203 1.59 4.74 14.81
N GLU A 204 1.69 5.99 14.36
CA GLU A 204 1.09 7.14 15.03
C GLU A 204 -0.44 7.01 15.00
N PHE A 205 -0.99 6.71 13.83
CA PHE A 205 -2.43 6.49 13.63
C PHE A 205 -2.96 5.30 14.43
N THR A 206 -2.16 4.24 14.58
CA THR A 206 -2.57 2.98 15.21
C THR A 206 -2.43 2.98 16.75
N CYS A 207 -1.65 3.90 17.32
CA CYS A 207 -1.36 3.88 18.76
C CYS A 207 -2.50 4.52 19.57
N PRO A 208 -3.23 3.77 20.41
CA PRO A 208 -4.34 4.33 21.18
C PRO A 208 -3.89 5.31 22.27
N GLU A 209 -2.65 5.17 22.76
CA GLU A 209 -2.08 6.00 23.82
C GLU A 209 -1.49 7.33 23.30
N GLY A 210 -1.43 7.51 21.97
CA GLY A 210 -0.70 8.63 21.38
C GLY A 210 0.77 8.66 21.79
N ALA A 211 1.39 7.49 21.95
CA ALA A 211 2.76 7.34 22.43
C ALA A 211 3.83 7.47 21.34
N ILE A 212 3.46 7.63 20.06
CA ILE A 212 4.41 7.79 18.96
C ILE A 212 4.59 9.28 18.64
N GLU A 213 5.84 9.75 18.70
CA GLU A 213 6.18 11.14 18.47
C GLU A 213 7.03 11.28 17.20
N VAL A 214 6.74 12.29 16.39
CA VAL A 214 7.58 12.67 15.24
C VAL A 214 8.82 13.39 15.75
N ILE A 215 9.99 12.86 15.43
CA ILE A 215 11.25 13.58 15.60
C ILE A 215 11.29 14.60 14.47
N LYS A 216 11.11 15.87 14.82
CA LYS A 216 11.45 16.96 13.91
C LYS A 216 12.96 16.92 13.72
N ASP A 217 13.42 16.47 12.55
CA ASP A 217 14.79 16.74 12.15
C ASP A 217 14.93 18.27 12.16
N GLY A 218 15.77 18.78 13.07
CA GLY A 218 16.12 20.20 13.10
C GLY A 218 16.57 20.62 11.70
N LYS A 219 15.78 21.50 11.08
CA LYS A 219 16.32 22.41 10.08
C LYS A 219 16.89 23.61 10.81
#